data_AF-R1EZL6-F1
#
_entry.id   AF-R1EZL6-F1
#
_cell.length_a   1.000
_cell.length_b   1.000
_cell.length_c   1.000
_cell.angle_alpha   90.00
_cell.angle_beta   90.00
_cell.angle_gamma   90.00
#
_symmetry.space_group_name_H-M   'P 1'
#
loop_
_entity.id
_entity.type
_entity.pdbx_description
1 polymer ?
#
loop_
_entity_poly.entity_id
_entity_poly.type
_entity_poly.pdbx_seq_one_letter_code
_entity_poly.pdbx_strand_id
1 'polypeptide(L)'
;MLSALLALATSSRSLPPPPLQFSARIVTTAHQLNATDDYPPRTRQLTVYYDFPARRSRVDYDGVAPHEPPKAFVRRYDLQFEWSVLELGGEKACQKSRLREAMPMPRWPEAMRLVGDEMARGRRCERWREDHGEEVVELLVERDGGAPVRLTTHIVDPSSPDGERSPLLSYEVLDFEPAAPPEEAFRMLASSTSPVFEGAGALRVEQCERVAQEMGFPYIHFLHSYYYT
;
A
#
# COMPACT_ATOMS: atom_id res chain seq x y z
N MET A 1 37.91 -22.02 -40.32
CA MET A 1 37.26 -20.83 -39.73
C MET A 1 36.30 -21.32 -38.64
N LEU A 2 36.67 -21.15 -37.36
CA LEU A 2 35.78 -21.45 -36.22
C LEU A 2 34.99 -20.18 -35.90
N SER A 3 33.67 -20.19 -36.12
CA SER A 3 32.77 -19.15 -35.60
C SER A 3 32.44 -19.48 -34.15
N ALA A 4 32.97 -18.70 -33.22
CA ALA A 4 32.52 -18.68 -31.84
C ALA A 4 31.24 -17.85 -31.75
N LEU A 5 30.09 -18.51 -31.56
CA LEU A 5 28.87 -17.84 -31.11
C LEU A 5 29.08 -17.42 -29.65
N LEU A 6 29.23 -16.12 -29.40
CA LEU A 6 29.01 -15.56 -28.07
C LEU A 6 27.52 -15.69 -27.76
N ALA A 7 27.18 -16.67 -26.92
CA ALA A 7 25.90 -16.67 -26.24
C ALA A 7 25.89 -15.48 -25.27
N LEU A 8 25.19 -14.42 -25.64
CA LEU A 8 24.79 -13.38 -24.69
C LEU A 8 23.92 -14.06 -23.64
N ALA A 9 24.49 -14.35 -22.49
CA ALA A 9 23.73 -14.74 -21.32
C ALA A 9 22.80 -13.57 -20.98
N THR A 10 21.54 -13.66 -21.40
CA THR A 10 20.47 -12.82 -20.86
C THR A 10 20.34 -13.21 -19.41
N SER A 11 21.04 -12.50 -18.53
CA SER A 11 20.85 -12.60 -17.09
C SER A 11 19.38 -12.29 -16.83
N SER A 12 18.60 -13.31 -16.48
CA SER A 12 17.21 -13.16 -16.08
C SER A 12 17.21 -12.42 -14.75
N ARG A 13 17.22 -11.09 -14.80
CA ARG A 13 17.13 -10.25 -13.61
C ARG A 13 15.78 -10.52 -12.98
N SER A 14 15.78 -11.01 -11.74
CA SER A 14 14.58 -11.23 -10.94
C SER A 14 14.31 -10.02 -10.06
N LEU A 15 13.04 -9.70 -9.86
CA LEU A 15 12.63 -8.65 -8.93
C LEU A 15 12.98 -9.10 -7.50
N PRO A 16 13.76 -8.33 -6.72
CA PRO A 16 14.06 -8.69 -5.34
C PRO A 16 12.77 -8.72 -4.50
N PRO A 17 12.66 -9.61 -3.51
CA PRO A 17 11.48 -9.68 -2.66
C PRO A 17 11.26 -8.34 -1.93
N PRO A 18 10.01 -7.93 -1.67
CA PRO A 18 9.74 -6.73 -0.89
C PRO A 18 10.27 -6.90 0.55
N PRO A 19 10.67 -5.82 1.23
CA PRO A 19 11.08 -5.91 2.61
C PRO A 19 9.91 -6.30 3.50
N LEU A 20 10.20 -7.06 4.56
CA LEU A 20 9.21 -7.52 5.55
C LEU A 20 8.78 -6.43 6.52
N GLN A 21 9.52 -5.32 6.55
CA GLN A 21 9.27 -4.17 7.41
C GLN A 21 9.52 -2.90 6.61
N PHE A 22 8.60 -1.95 6.68
CA PHE A 22 8.79 -0.64 6.08
C PHE A 22 7.85 0.43 6.64
N SER A 23 8.24 1.69 6.46
CA SER A 23 7.36 2.84 6.50
C SER A 23 7.31 3.49 5.11
N ALA A 24 6.18 4.10 4.76
CA ALA A 24 6.05 4.87 3.53
C ALA A 24 4.87 5.84 3.58
N ARG A 25 4.95 6.93 2.84
CA ARG A 25 3.76 7.68 2.40
C ARG A 25 3.33 7.17 1.05
N ILE A 26 2.03 6.95 0.88
CA ILE A 26 1.43 6.46 -0.37
C ILE A 26 0.39 7.46 -0.83
N VAL A 27 0.50 7.90 -2.08
CA VAL A 27 -0.55 8.67 -2.74
C VAL A 27 -1.26 7.77 -3.72
N THR A 28 -2.54 7.51 -3.50
CA THR A 28 -3.37 6.74 -4.44
C THR A 28 -4.09 7.67 -5.39
N THR A 29 -4.09 7.36 -6.69
CA THR A 29 -4.83 8.11 -7.70
C THR A 29 -5.75 7.19 -8.49
N ALA A 30 -7.06 7.39 -8.36
CA ALA A 30 -8.07 6.70 -9.16
C ALA A 30 -8.28 7.48 -10.47
N HIS A 31 -7.69 7.01 -11.57
CA HIS A 31 -7.62 7.75 -12.83
C HIS A 31 -8.94 7.88 -13.58
N GLN A 32 -9.93 7.04 -13.24
CA GLN A 32 -11.26 7.06 -13.83
C GLN A 32 -12.20 8.10 -13.18
N LEU A 33 -11.78 8.70 -12.07
CA LEU A 33 -12.55 9.75 -11.41
C LEU A 33 -12.18 11.12 -11.97
N ASN A 34 -13.19 11.99 -12.06
CA ASN A 34 -12.99 13.38 -12.46
C ASN A 34 -12.13 14.10 -11.41
N ALA A 35 -11.16 14.90 -11.87
CA ALA A 35 -10.22 15.61 -11.02
C ALA A 35 -10.85 16.78 -10.26
N THR A 36 -11.99 17.29 -10.74
CA THR A 36 -12.67 18.45 -10.16
C THR A 36 -13.75 18.08 -9.16
N ASP A 37 -14.07 16.79 -9.04
CA ASP A 37 -15.14 16.34 -8.16
C ASP A 37 -14.60 16.18 -6.74
N ASP A 38 -15.34 16.73 -5.78
CA ASP A 38 -14.97 16.65 -4.36
C ASP A 38 -15.24 15.25 -3.77
N TYR A 39 -16.14 14.46 -4.39
CA TYR A 39 -16.46 13.11 -3.97
C TYR A 39 -16.96 12.21 -5.13
N PRO A 40 -16.50 10.95 -5.24
CA PRO A 40 -15.40 10.36 -4.47
C PRO A 40 -14.05 11.02 -4.83
N PRO A 41 -13.12 11.16 -3.88
CA PRO A 41 -11.87 11.86 -4.15
C PRO A 41 -11.01 11.07 -5.12
N ARG A 42 -10.52 11.77 -6.14
CA ARG A 42 -9.59 11.22 -7.13
C ARG A 42 -8.28 10.76 -6.49
N THR A 43 -7.79 11.50 -5.50
CA THR A 43 -6.51 11.27 -4.86
C THR A 43 -6.67 11.12 -3.36
N ARG A 44 -5.96 10.17 -2.75
CA ARG A 44 -5.85 10.03 -1.28
C ARG A 44 -4.40 9.97 -0.87
N GLN A 45 -4.10 10.47 0.34
CA GLN A 45 -2.77 10.39 0.94
C GLN A 45 -2.84 9.51 2.18
N LEU A 46 -1.86 8.62 2.29
CA LEU A 46 -1.80 7.57 3.27
C LEU A 46 -0.40 7.52 3.87
N THR A 47 -0.30 7.26 5.17
CA THR A 47 0.95 6.85 5.80
C THR A 47 0.82 5.39 6.22
N VAL A 48 1.76 4.55 5.79
CA VAL A 48 1.75 3.10 6.03
C VAL A 48 2.95 2.73 6.88
N TYR A 49 2.69 1.94 7.92
CA TYR A 49 3.69 1.27 8.73
C TYR A 49 3.40 -0.22 8.70
N TYR A 50 4.40 -1.01 8.37
CA TYR A 50 4.24 -2.43 8.16
C TYR A 50 5.40 -3.19 8.80
N ASP A 51 5.10 -4.18 9.65
CA ASP A 51 6.10 -4.93 10.40
C ASP A 51 5.65 -6.40 10.52
N PHE A 52 6.02 -7.21 9.52
CA PHE A 52 5.62 -8.61 9.45
C PHE A 52 6.18 -9.46 10.59
N PRO A 53 7.48 -9.40 10.95
CA PRO A 53 8.04 -10.20 12.04
C PRO A 53 7.33 -9.95 13.38
N ALA A 54 6.98 -8.69 13.69
CA ALA A 54 6.24 -8.35 14.90
C ALA A 54 4.70 -8.45 14.74
N ARG A 55 4.22 -8.91 13.58
CA ARG A 55 2.81 -9.17 13.28
C ARG A 55 1.90 -7.95 13.47
N ARG A 56 2.29 -6.79 12.94
CA ARG A 56 1.58 -5.52 13.13
C ARG A 56 1.64 -4.60 11.92
N SER A 57 0.57 -3.84 11.71
CA SER A 57 0.50 -2.83 10.66
C SER A 57 -0.34 -1.64 11.10
N ARG A 58 -0.06 -0.47 10.52
CA ARG A 58 -0.86 0.74 10.69
C ARG A 58 -0.99 1.47 9.37
N VAL A 59 -2.15 2.06 9.16
CA VAL A 59 -2.46 2.91 8.02
C VAL A 59 -3.17 4.14 8.52
N ASP A 60 -2.62 5.31 8.21
CA ASP A 60 -3.25 6.60 8.46
C ASP A 60 -3.72 7.19 7.13
N TYR A 61 -4.94 7.70 7.09
CA TYR A 61 -5.48 8.49 5.99
C TYR A 61 -5.43 9.96 6.45
N ASP A 62 -4.73 10.80 5.69
CA ASP A 62 -4.46 12.19 6.10
C ASP A 62 -5.71 13.10 6.04
N GLY A 63 -6.80 12.60 5.44
CA GLY A 63 -8.03 13.34 5.21
C GLY A 63 -7.86 14.39 4.13
N VAL A 64 -8.46 14.16 2.95
CA VAL A 64 -8.24 15.00 1.76
C VAL A 64 -9.43 15.89 1.42
N ALA A 65 -10.58 15.67 2.06
CA ALA A 65 -11.82 16.40 1.80
C ALA A 65 -12.70 16.44 3.06
N PRO A 66 -13.65 17.40 3.16
CA PRO A 66 -14.62 17.44 4.27
C PRO A 66 -15.41 16.13 4.47
N HIS A 67 -15.59 15.36 3.39
CA HIS A 67 -16.31 14.07 3.39
C HIS A 67 -15.40 12.86 3.61
N GLU A 68 -14.07 13.06 3.65
CA GLU A 68 -13.10 12.03 3.99
C GLU A 68 -12.23 12.53 5.15
N PRO A 69 -12.79 12.56 6.37
CA PRO A 69 -12.04 12.93 7.56
C PRO A 69 -10.81 12.02 7.78
N PRO A 70 -9.80 12.51 8.51
CA PRO A 70 -8.66 11.69 8.91
C PRO A 70 -9.13 10.43 9.64
N LYS A 71 -8.52 9.30 9.30
CA LYS A 71 -8.79 8.03 9.97
C LYS A 71 -7.55 7.17 9.99
N ALA A 72 -7.38 6.40 11.05
CA ALA A 72 -6.28 5.47 11.23
C ALA A 72 -6.80 4.07 11.50
N PHE A 73 -6.14 3.09 10.91
CA PHE A 73 -6.35 1.67 11.20
C PHE A 73 -5.07 1.10 11.78
N VAL A 74 -5.15 0.56 13.00
CA VAL A 74 -4.04 -0.17 13.62
C VAL A 74 -4.44 -1.63 13.73
N ARG A 75 -3.63 -2.53 13.18
CA ARG A 75 -3.83 -3.98 13.23
C ARG A 75 -2.71 -4.64 14.00
N ARG A 76 -3.07 -5.39 15.03
CA ARG A 76 -2.17 -6.18 15.86
C ARG A 76 -2.54 -7.64 15.69
N TYR A 77 -1.95 -8.29 14.70
CA TYR A 77 -2.18 -9.70 14.41
C TYR A 77 -1.60 -10.61 15.50
N ASP A 78 -0.59 -10.13 16.23
CA ASP A 78 -0.10 -10.71 17.47
C ASP A 78 -1.14 -10.69 18.60
N LEU A 79 -1.95 -9.63 18.68
CA LEU A 79 -3.03 -9.49 19.67
C LEU A 79 -4.40 -9.99 19.18
N GLN A 80 -4.53 -10.31 17.88
CA GLN A 80 -5.79 -10.63 17.21
C GLN A 80 -6.86 -9.52 17.35
N PHE A 81 -6.42 -8.27 17.32
CA PHE A 81 -7.30 -7.10 17.35
C PHE A 81 -6.91 -6.08 16.29
N GLU A 82 -7.91 -5.34 15.85
CA GLU A 82 -7.75 -4.14 15.05
C GLU A 82 -8.54 -2.99 15.68
N TRP A 83 -8.08 -1.77 15.41
CA TRP A 83 -8.71 -0.54 15.83
C TRP A 83 -8.87 0.39 14.65
N SER A 84 -10.02 1.06 14.59
CA SER A 84 -10.29 2.18 13.69
C SER A 84 -10.45 3.43 14.54
N VAL A 85 -9.68 4.47 14.25
CA VAL A 85 -9.79 5.78 14.91
C VAL A 85 -10.14 6.80 13.85
N LEU A 86 -11.30 7.43 13.97
CA LEU A 86 -11.84 8.43 13.07
C LEU A 86 -11.79 9.79 13.76
N GLU A 87 -11.38 10.85 13.07
CA GLU A 87 -11.39 12.22 13.60
C GLU A 87 -12.42 13.07 12.87
N LEU A 88 -13.51 13.45 13.56
CA LEU A 88 -14.60 14.24 12.99
C LEU A 88 -14.86 15.48 13.86
N GLY A 89 -14.76 16.67 13.27
CA GLY A 89 -15.09 17.91 13.97
C GLY A 89 -14.24 18.21 15.21
N GLY A 90 -13.00 17.68 15.27
CA GLY A 90 -12.11 17.81 16.43
C GLY A 90 -12.37 16.78 17.56
N GLU A 91 -13.33 15.88 17.36
CA GLU A 91 -13.56 14.73 18.22
C GLU A 91 -13.01 13.47 17.57
N LYS A 92 -12.47 12.55 18.38
CA LYS A 92 -12.09 11.22 17.92
C LYS A 92 -13.18 10.21 18.27
N ALA A 93 -13.48 9.31 17.35
CA ALA A 93 -14.27 8.12 17.58
C ALA A 93 -13.38 6.88 17.39
N CYS A 94 -13.44 5.93 18.31
CA CYS A 94 -12.65 4.71 18.24
C CYS A 94 -13.51 3.46 18.28
N GLN A 95 -13.28 2.55 17.34
CA GLN A 95 -13.86 1.22 17.31
C GLN A 95 -12.76 0.17 17.38
N LYS A 96 -13.05 -0.97 18.02
CA LYS A 96 -12.18 -2.15 18.08
C LYS A 96 -12.94 -3.42 17.72
N SER A 97 -12.31 -4.29 16.95
CA SER A 97 -12.86 -5.57 16.49
C SER A 97 -11.80 -6.68 16.59
N ARG A 98 -12.26 -7.94 16.58
CA ARG A 98 -11.36 -9.09 16.52
C ARG A 98 -10.79 -9.23 15.10
N LEU A 99 -9.48 -9.35 15.00
CA LEU A 99 -8.77 -9.59 13.75
C LEU A 99 -8.55 -11.10 13.59
N ARG A 100 -9.27 -11.72 12.64
CA ARG A 100 -9.22 -13.17 12.40
C ARG A 100 -8.31 -13.60 11.26
N GLU A 101 -8.04 -12.70 10.33
CA GLU A 101 -7.15 -12.96 9.21
C GLU A 101 -5.68 -13.11 9.66
N ALA A 102 -4.92 -13.89 8.89
CA ALA A 102 -3.48 -13.93 9.04
C ALA A 102 -2.88 -12.63 8.49
N MET A 103 -1.73 -12.21 9.04
CA MET A 103 -1.03 -11.06 8.47
C MET A 103 -0.54 -11.43 7.06
N PRO A 104 -0.88 -10.63 6.04
CA PRO A 104 -0.54 -10.95 4.67
C PRO A 104 0.96 -10.77 4.40
N MET A 105 1.69 -11.81 4.05
CA MET A 105 3.13 -11.72 3.73
C MET A 105 3.37 -10.71 2.57
N PRO A 106 4.31 -9.76 2.70
CA PRO A 106 4.74 -8.93 1.59
C PRO A 106 5.27 -9.79 0.45
N ARG A 107 4.64 -9.71 -0.71
CA ARG A 107 5.13 -10.35 -1.93
C ARG A 107 4.83 -9.49 -3.13
N TRP A 108 5.77 -9.46 -4.07
CA TRP A 108 5.44 -9.02 -5.41
C TRP A 108 4.66 -10.12 -6.12
N PRO A 109 3.88 -9.77 -7.15
CA PRO A 109 3.30 -10.80 -8.00
C PRO A 109 4.38 -11.65 -8.69
N GLU A 110 4.10 -12.95 -8.83
CA GLU A 110 5.11 -13.96 -9.19
C GLU A 110 5.56 -13.88 -10.65
N ALA A 111 4.72 -13.42 -11.59
CA ALA A 111 5.04 -13.39 -13.02
C ALA A 111 5.51 -12.01 -13.53
N MET A 112 5.96 -11.13 -12.62
CA MET A 112 6.54 -9.84 -12.97
C MET A 112 7.79 -10.00 -13.84
N ARG A 113 7.77 -9.38 -15.01
CA ARG A 113 8.86 -9.38 -16.00
C ARG A 113 9.42 -7.98 -16.21
N LEU A 114 10.74 -7.88 -16.26
CA LEU A 114 11.43 -6.62 -16.56
C LEU A 114 11.15 -6.21 -18.01
N VAL A 115 10.53 -5.04 -18.20
CA VAL A 115 10.16 -4.51 -19.52
C VAL A 115 10.96 -3.28 -19.94
N GLY A 116 11.80 -2.74 -19.05
CA GLY A 116 12.74 -1.68 -19.39
C GLY A 116 13.17 -0.81 -18.22
N ASP A 117 13.78 0.32 -18.55
CA ASP A 117 14.18 1.36 -17.60
C ASP A 117 13.36 2.63 -17.82
N GLU A 118 13.12 3.38 -16.75
CA GLU A 118 12.46 4.68 -16.78
C GLU A 118 13.11 5.64 -15.78
N MET A 119 13.11 6.94 -16.10
CA MET A 119 13.45 7.98 -15.14
C MET A 119 12.19 8.46 -14.43
N ALA A 120 12.06 8.18 -13.14
CA ALA A 120 10.93 8.61 -12.32
C ALA A 120 11.41 9.46 -11.14
N ARG A 121 10.95 10.71 -11.08
CA ARG A 121 11.31 11.70 -10.04
C ARG A 121 12.83 11.84 -9.84
N GLY A 122 13.58 11.88 -10.94
CA GLY A 122 15.04 11.99 -10.91
C GLY A 122 15.80 10.70 -10.56
N ARG A 123 15.09 9.58 -10.33
CA ARG A 123 15.68 8.28 -10.02
C ARG A 123 15.62 7.36 -11.23
N ARG A 124 16.67 6.57 -11.43
CA ARG A 124 16.68 5.50 -12.44
C ARG A 124 15.92 4.30 -11.89
N CYS A 125 14.82 3.96 -12.55
CA CYS A 125 13.94 2.89 -12.13
C CYS A 125 13.91 1.78 -13.17
N GLU A 126 13.71 0.57 -12.70
CA GLU A 126 13.38 -0.60 -13.49
C GLU A 126 11.86 -0.73 -13.53
N ARG A 127 11.33 -0.95 -14.73
CA ARG A 127 9.91 -1.15 -14.96
C ARG A 127 9.62 -2.62 -15.11
N TRP A 128 8.84 -3.14 -14.18
CA TRP A 128 8.35 -4.51 -14.13
C TRP A 128 6.90 -4.52 -14.52
N ARG A 129 6.47 -5.59 -15.20
CA ARG A 129 5.11 -5.73 -15.67
C ARG A 129 4.61 -7.16 -15.49
N GLU A 130 3.35 -7.28 -15.16
CA GLU A 130 2.59 -8.52 -15.25
C GLU A 130 1.28 -8.25 -16.01
N ASP A 131 0.89 -9.18 -16.89
CA ASP A 131 -0.31 -9.06 -17.71
C ASP A 131 -1.32 -10.15 -17.31
N HIS A 132 -2.56 -9.76 -17.00
CA HIS A 132 -3.68 -10.62 -16.57
C HIS A 132 -4.83 -10.66 -17.59
N GLY A 133 -4.52 -10.47 -18.88
CA GLY A 133 -5.53 -10.40 -19.93
C GLY A 133 -6.16 -9.01 -20.02
N GLU A 134 -7.25 -8.77 -19.28
CA GLU A 134 -7.99 -7.49 -19.27
C GLU A 134 -7.35 -6.43 -18.37
N GLU A 135 -6.40 -6.83 -17.52
CA GLU A 135 -5.64 -5.94 -16.65
C GLU A 135 -4.14 -6.11 -16.81
N VAL A 136 -3.40 -5.03 -16.59
CA VAL A 136 -1.94 -5.02 -16.53
C VAL A 136 -1.48 -4.30 -15.28
N VAL A 137 -0.50 -4.88 -14.60
CA VAL A 137 0.15 -4.28 -13.45
C VAL A 137 1.55 -3.84 -13.86
N GLU A 138 1.87 -2.57 -13.62
CA GLU A 138 3.23 -2.05 -13.79
C GLU A 138 3.79 -1.61 -12.44
N LEU A 139 5.02 -2.03 -12.14
CA LEU A 139 5.75 -1.67 -10.94
C LEU A 139 7.06 -0.99 -11.34
N LEU A 140 7.27 0.23 -10.86
CA LEU A 140 8.54 0.93 -10.92
C LEU A 140 9.31 0.70 -9.62
N VAL A 141 10.53 0.20 -9.74
CA VAL A 141 11.45 -0.04 -8.62
C VAL A 141 12.76 0.70 -8.87
N GLU A 142 13.26 1.43 -7.89
CA GLU A 142 14.56 2.09 -7.98
C GLU A 142 15.67 1.08 -8.21
N ARG A 143 16.51 1.31 -9.23
CA ARG A 143 17.51 0.33 -9.66
C ARG A 143 18.57 0.03 -8.60
N ASP A 144 19.03 1.06 -7.89
CA ASP A 144 20.19 0.95 -7.00
C ASP A 144 19.79 0.64 -5.55
N GLY A 145 18.54 0.92 -5.17
CA GLY A 145 18.02 0.73 -3.80
C GLY A 145 16.90 -0.31 -3.67
N GLY A 146 16.31 -0.76 -4.77
CA GLY A 146 15.19 -1.71 -4.74
C GLY A 146 13.89 -1.15 -4.14
N ALA A 147 13.82 0.16 -3.86
CA ALA A 147 12.66 0.81 -3.29
C ALA A 147 11.52 0.90 -4.33
N PRO A 148 10.28 0.53 -4.00
CA PRO A 148 9.16 0.75 -4.89
C PRO A 148 8.92 2.25 -5.04
N VAL A 149 8.64 2.68 -6.26
CA VAL A 149 8.40 4.09 -6.61
C VAL A 149 6.95 4.32 -6.98
N ARG A 150 6.38 3.39 -7.76
CA ARG A 150 5.01 3.47 -8.26
C ARG A 150 4.51 2.08 -8.62
N LEU A 151 3.29 1.76 -8.23
CA LEU A 151 2.53 0.66 -8.79
C LEU A 151 1.33 1.25 -9.54
N THR A 152 1.09 0.83 -10.79
CA THR A 152 -0.07 1.24 -11.56
C THR A 152 -0.79 0.02 -12.09
N THR A 153 -2.11 -0.01 -11.92
CA THR A 153 -2.98 -0.97 -12.58
C THR A 153 -3.61 -0.29 -13.79
N HIS A 154 -3.65 -1.00 -14.90
CA HIS A 154 -4.22 -0.55 -16.16
C HIS A 154 -5.33 -1.49 -16.59
N ILE A 155 -6.41 -0.94 -17.16
CA ILE A 155 -7.37 -1.71 -17.93
C ILE A 155 -6.86 -1.76 -19.37
N VAL A 156 -6.95 -2.94 -19.98
CA VAL A 156 -6.68 -3.17 -21.40
C VAL A 156 -8.01 -3.09 -22.14
N ASP A 157 -8.11 -2.22 -23.14
CA ASP A 157 -9.30 -2.18 -23.99
C ASP A 157 -9.33 -3.44 -24.89
N PRO A 158 -10.30 -4.35 -24.71
CA PRO A 158 -10.37 -5.59 -25.49
C PRO A 158 -10.72 -5.33 -26.95
N SER A 159 -11.24 -4.15 -27.29
CA SER A 159 -11.59 -3.75 -28.65
C SER A 159 -10.44 -3.07 -29.41
N SER A 160 -9.38 -2.69 -28.71
CA SER A 160 -8.21 -2.05 -29.31
C SER A 160 -7.26 -3.12 -29.91
N PRO A 161 -6.99 -3.10 -31.22
CA PRO A 161 -6.10 -4.07 -31.85
C PRO A 161 -4.64 -3.98 -31.35
N ASP A 162 -4.25 -2.84 -30.82
CA ASP A 162 -2.92 -2.61 -30.23
C ASP A 162 -2.90 -2.83 -28.70
N GLY A 163 -4.05 -3.21 -28.12
CA GLY A 163 -4.20 -3.39 -26.68
C GLY A 163 -3.95 -2.09 -25.91
N GLU A 164 -4.61 -1.01 -26.33
CA GLU A 164 -4.55 0.29 -25.65
C GLU A 164 -4.84 0.14 -24.15
N ARG A 165 -4.05 0.85 -23.34
CA ARG A 165 -4.04 0.69 -21.88
C ARG A 165 -4.37 2.02 -21.24
N SER A 166 -5.44 2.01 -20.44
CA SER A 166 -5.82 3.16 -19.65
C SER A 166 -5.49 2.91 -18.18
N PRO A 167 -4.81 3.83 -17.48
CA PRO A 167 -4.55 3.66 -16.07
C PRO A 167 -5.87 3.65 -15.29
N LEU A 168 -5.97 2.76 -14.31
CA LEU A 168 -7.13 2.61 -13.43
C LEU A 168 -6.78 3.20 -12.05
N LEU A 169 -5.73 2.69 -11.43
CA LEU A 169 -5.29 3.10 -10.09
C LEU A 169 -3.76 3.15 -10.03
N SER A 170 -3.21 4.23 -9.50
CA SER A 170 -1.78 4.31 -9.17
C SER A 170 -1.56 4.44 -7.67
N TYR A 171 -0.47 3.87 -7.19
CA TYR A 171 0.07 4.03 -5.85
C TYR A 171 1.47 4.61 -5.97
N GLU A 172 1.59 5.92 -5.76
CA GLU A 172 2.88 6.60 -5.67
C GLU A 172 3.48 6.36 -4.29
N VAL A 173 4.68 5.79 -4.23
CA VAL A 173 5.41 5.60 -2.97
C VAL A 173 6.37 6.76 -2.75
N LEU A 174 6.29 7.36 -1.57
CA LEU A 174 7.08 8.49 -1.09
C LEU A 174 7.71 8.09 0.24
N ASP A 175 8.91 8.62 0.50
CA ASP A 175 9.60 8.48 1.79
C ASP A 175 9.67 7.03 2.28
N PHE A 176 10.04 6.12 1.37
CA PHE A 176 10.10 4.69 1.64
C PHE A 176 11.32 4.35 2.52
N GLU A 177 11.07 3.80 3.69
CA GLU A 177 12.11 3.36 4.62
C GLU A 177 12.00 1.83 4.82
N PRO A 178 12.91 1.02 4.27
CA PRO A 178 12.88 -0.45 4.40
C PRO A 178 13.46 -0.91 5.75
N ALA A 179 12.89 -0.40 6.85
CA ALA A 179 13.32 -0.70 8.21
C ALA A 179 12.12 -0.96 9.12
N ALA A 180 12.39 -1.50 10.30
CA ALA A 180 11.40 -1.64 11.36
C ALA A 180 10.81 -0.26 11.73
N PRO A 181 9.49 -0.07 11.61
CA PRO A 181 8.87 1.16 12.09
C PRO A 181 8.99 1.28 13.62
N PRO A 182 8.94 2.51 14.16
CA PRO A 182 9.02 2.73 15.61
C PRO A 182 7.86 2.04 16.35
N GLU A 183 8.13 1.51 17.55
CA GLU A 183 7.15 0.83 18.41
C GLU A 183 5.90 1.70 18.66
N GLU A 184 6.12 3.00 18.81
CA GLU A 184 5.13 4.03 19.03
C GLU A 184 4.05 4.05 17.93
N ALA A 185 4.40 3.67 16.69
CA ALA A 185 3.44 3.61 15.60
C ALA A 185 2.31 2.60 15.88
N PHE A 186 2.57 1.55 16.67
CA PHE A 186 1.66 0.43 16.89
C PHE A 186 1.16 0.30 18.34
N ARG A 187 1.45 1.28 19.19
CA ARG A 187 1.18 1.20 20.63
C ARG A 187 -0.32 1.20 20.90
N MET A 188 -0.91 0.06 21.26
CA MET A 188 -2.36 -0.06 21.54
C MET A 188 -2.62 -0.66 22.93
N LEU A 189 -1.93 -0.14 23.95
CA LEU A 189 -2.12 -0.58 25.33
C LEU A 189 -3.27 0.18 25.98
N ALA A 190 -4.06 -0.50 26.83
CA ALA A 190 -5.26 0.06 27.46
C ALA A 190 -5.03 1.41 28.17
N SER A 191 -3.86 1.57 28.79
CA SER A 191 -3.43 2.76 29.52
C SER A 191 -2.59 3.76 28.71
N SER A 192 -2.34 3.50 27.43
CA SER A 192 -1.54 4.41 26.58
C SER A 192 -2.42 5.38 25.80
N THR A 193 -1.98 6.63 25.73
CA THR A 193 -2.23 7.48 24.57
C THR A 193 -1.27 6.99 23.48
N SER A 194 -1.80 6.41 22.40
CA SER A 194 -0.96 6.19 21.21
C SER A 194 -0.93 7.47 20.38
N PRO A 195 0.06 7.67 19.52
CA PRO A 195 0.10 8.81 18.60
C PRO A 195 -1.19 8.96 17.77
N VAL A 196 -1.92 7.87 17.52
CA VAL A 196 -3.23 7.91 16.83
C VAL A 196 -4.30 8.64 17.65
N PHE A 197 -4.17 8.58 18.97
CA PHE A 197 -5.10 9.12 19.94
C PHE A 197 -4.67 10.46 20.54
N GLU A 198 -3.50 10.98 20.19
CA GLU A 198 -3.03 12.29 20.66
C GLU A 198 -3.72 13.44 19.90
N GLY A 199 -3.74 14.63 20.49
CA GLY A 199 -4.37 15.84 19.92
C GLY A 199 -5.68 16.26 20.61
N ALA A 200 -6.44 17.13 19.95
CA ALA A 200 -7.79 17.50 20.40
C ALA A 200 -8.70 16.26 20.35
N GLY A 201 -9.56 16.11 21.36
CA GLY A 201 -10.44 14.92 21.45
C GLY A 201 -9.69 13.63 21.78
N ALA A 202 -8.54 13.71 22.49
CA ALA A 202 -7.74 12.55 22.83
C ALA A 202 -8.56 11.43 23.50
N LEU A 203 -8.34 10.20 23.04
CA LEU A 203 -9.00 9.00 23.53
C LEU A 203 -7.99 8.03 24.13
N ARG A 204 -8.45 7.17 25.02
CA ARG A 204 -7.69 6.00 25.48
C ARG A 204 -8.17 4.77 24.75
N VAL A 205 -7.28 3.79 24.57
CA VAL A 205 -7.60 2.51 23.94
C VAL A 205 -8.76 1.79 24.66
N GLU A 206 -8.88 1.96 25.98
CA GLU A 206 -9.98 1.39 26.76
C GLU A 206 -11.37 1.95 26.38
N GLN A 207 -11.42 3.18 25.87
CA GLN A 207 -12.65 3.88 25.47
C GLN A 207 -13.14 3.46 24.07
N CYS A 208 -12.37 2.64 23.34
CA CYS A 208 -12.78 2.16 22.02
C CYS A 208 -13.98 1.22 22.12
N GLU A 209 -15.05 1.56 21.39
CA GLU A 209 -16.27 0.77 21.28
C GLU A 209 -15.96 -0.59 20.65
N ARG A 210 -16.40 -1.68 21.28
CA ARG A 210 -16.27 -3.00 20.69
C ARG A 210 -17.37 -3.22 19.67
N VAL A 211 -16.99 -3.40 18.41
CA VAL A 211 -17.93 -3.73 17.32
C VAL A 211 -17.80 -5.20 16.91
N ALA A 212 -18.91 -5.80 16.50
CA ALA A 212 -18.99 -7.21 16.08
C ALA A 212 -18.58 -7.42 14.61
N GLN A 213 -17.80 -6.51 14.03
CA GLN A 213 -17.29 -6.69 12.67
C GLN A 213 -16.27 -7.83 12.66
N GLU A 214 -16.64 -8.94 11.99
CA GLU A 214 -15.79 -10.13 11.88
C GLU A 214 -14.94 -10.16 10.59
N MET A 215 -15.17 -9.21 9.67
CA MET A 215 -14.61 -9.18 8.32
C MET A 215 -13.35 -8.31 8.18
N GLY A 216 -12.88 -7.65 9.24
CA GLY A 216 -11.79 -6.70 9.14
C GLY A 216 -12.25 -5.30 8.69
N PHE A 217 -11.56 -4.24 9.10
CA PHE A 217 -11.67 -2.94 8.45
C PHE A 217 -11.11 -3.00 7.01
N PRO A 218 -11.40 -2.04 6.10
CA PRO A 218 -10.79 -2.05 4.76
C PRO A 218 -9.25 -1.97 4.83
N TYR A 219 -8.58 -2.79 4.01
CA TYR A 219 -7.11 -2.95 3.95
C TYR A 219 -6.54 -2.25 2.71
N ILE A 220 -5.28 -1.78 2.77
CA ILE A 220 -4.59 -1.25 1.60
C ILE A 220 -4.03 -2.40 0.76
N HIS A 221 -4.53 -2.55 -0.47
CA HIS A 221 -4.09 -3.57 -1.43
C HIS A 221 -2.70 -3.32 -2.07
N PHE A 222 -1.87 -2.43 -1.51
CA PHE A 222 -0.60 -2.00 -2.11
C PHE A 222 0.40 -3.16 -2.34
N LEU A 223 0.47 -4.11 -1.41
CA LEU A 223 1.30 -5.34 -1.55
C LEU A 223 0.47 -6.59 -1.85
N HIS A 224 -0.82 -6.39 -2.07
CA HIS A 224 -1.83 -7.46 -2.07
C HIS A 224 -2.77 -7.28 -3.26
N SER A 225 -2.24 -6.69 -4.33
CA SER A 225 -3.05 -6.24 -5.44
C SER A 225 -3.69 -7.41 -6.21
N TYR A 226 -3.16 -8.64 -6.12
CA TYR A 226 -3.59 -9.73 -7.01
C TYR A 226 -3.47 -11.13 -6.40
N TYR A 227 -4.26 -11.45 -5.37
CA TYR A 227 -4.56 -12.85 -5.02
C TYR A 227 -5.98 -12.96 -4.44
N TYR A 228 -6.98 -12.69 -5.27
CA TYR A 228 -8.25 -13.39 -5.15
C TYR A 228 -8.25 -14.50 -6.19
N THR A 229 -7.74 -15.66 -5.79
CA THR A 229 -8.03 -16.96 -6.41
C THR A 229 -8.92 -17.73 -5.48
#